data_AF-A0A507CWL6-F1
#
_entry.id   AF-A0A507CWL6-F1
#
_cell.length_a   1.000
_cell.length_b   1.000
_cell.length_c   1.000
_cell.angle_alpha   90.00
_cell.angle_beta   90.00
_cell.angle_gamma   90.00
#
_symmetry.space_group_name_H-M   'P 1'
#
loop_
_entity.id
_entity.type
_entity.pdbx_description
1 polymer ?
#
loop_
_entity_poly.entity_id
_entity_poly.type
_entity_poly.pdbx_seq_one_letter_code
_entity_poly.pdbx_strand_id
1 'polypeptide(L)'
;MASASLDLNPQLHPEQSKLSSQEILAEQAHYHKVLSAYKNYLQHSLANHRKRKRDFLTLPARHRQLVSPAWHEKWDVIATCIRVNAAFINQVISGQDDLMEFDGDEGPLPNTGHSHDCRHGHDHSNGHSHSHDHISDEASSPAPRHTHDNSHPPVPHAETPPPHHSHIHGATPNHNTSNSNSSVRQAQPTEADMDKVRSTIRQFVRDWSEEGCAERDAVYKPMTDALEKAFERVPTDQRGALSVLIPGAGLGRLAFDVAQKGFSCQGNEFSFFMLIASNFVLNRLHEPHQCTIYPWVHSLSNATTSSNQLHPVRIPDVLPGNIPKGCDFSMTAGDFIEIYSSAEHTGRWSAVLTCFFLDTAHNIIDYIEIIHNVLADGGVWINCGPLLYHFEGIPGEVSLELSLDEVMDIVQKVGFDVIEQRFIPSTYATNPSSMLKYQYNCSFFVAVKKPRIGEEPVERTTI
;
A
#
# COMPACT_ATOMS: atom_id res chain seq x y z
N MET A 1 26.28 -12.81 0.69
CA MET A 1 25.14 -11.90 0.43
C MET A 1 24.75 -11.31 1.77
N ALA A 2 24.61 -9.99 1.86
CA ALA A 2 23.93 -9.37 3.00
C ALA A 2 22.46 -9.23 2.59
N SER A 3 21.59 -10.02 3.22
CA SER A 3 20.12 -9.89 3.10
C SER A 3 19.67 -8.64 3.86
N ALA A 4 18.51 -8.08 3.49
CA ALA A 4 17.88 -7.11 4.37
C ALA A 4 17.42 -7.83 5.65
N SER A 5 17.73 -7.28 6.81
CA SER A 5 17.09 -7.73 8.05
C SER A 5 15.66 -7.21 8.05
N LEU A 6 14.75 -7.98 7.45
CA LEU A 6 13.31 -7.75 7.57
C LEU A 6 12.83 -8.47 8.83
N ASP A 7 12.54 -7.71 9.87
CA ASP A 7 11.87 -8.25 11.04
C ASP A 7 10.37 -8.28 10.76
N LEU A 8 9.89 -9.45 10.29
CA LEU A 8 8.45 -9.75 10.18
C LEU A 8 7.85 -10.16 11.51
N ASN A 9 8.69 -10.56 12.47
CA ASN A 9 8.30 -10.42 13.86
C ASN A 9 8.35 -8.91 14.16
N PRO A 10 7.30 -8.32 14.77
CA PRO A 10 7.62 -7.37 15.81
C PRO A 10 8.45 -8.16 16.82
N GLN A 11 9.77 -7.95 16.86
CA GLN A 11 10.50 -8.31 18.06
C GLN A 11 9.76 -7.62 19.19
N LEU A 12 9.09 -8.41 20.02
CA LEU A 12 8.48 -7.97 21.25
C LEU A 12 9.61 -7.44 22.12
N HIS A 13 9.96 -6.16 21.90
CA HIS A 13 10.80 -5.39 22.81
C HIS A 13 10.20 -5.63 24.20
N PRO A 14 11.01 -5.79 25.27
CA PRO A 14 10.48 -6.17 26.58
C PRO A 14 9.38 -5.25 27.15
N GLU A 15 9.09 -4.10 26.53
CA GLU A 15 7.99 -3.19 26.84
C GLU A 15 6.76 -3.25 25.90
N GLN A 16 6.77 -4.04 24.82
CA GLN A 16 5.58 -4.34 23.98
C GLN A 16 4.58 -5.28 24.68
N SER A 17 4.64 -5.43 26.02
CA SER A 17 3.66 -6.19 26.81
C SER A 17 2.31 -5.46 26.96
N LYS A 18 1.84 -4.81 25.89
CA LYS A 18 0.69 -3.90 25.88
C LYS A 18 -0.28 -4.06 24.72
N LEU A 19 0.05 -4.77 23.64
CA LEU A 19 -1.00 -5.20 22.72
C LEU A 19 -1.92 -6.18 23.45
N SER A 20 -3.21 -5.88 23.44
CA SER A 20 -4.24 -6.79 23.91
C SER A 20 -4.27 -8.03 23.01
N SER A 21 -4.73 -9.15 23.57
CA SER A 21 -4.94 -10.38 22.78
C SER A 21 -5.92 -10.17 21.62
N GLN A 22 -6.75 -9.12 21.64
CA GLN A 22 -7.66 -8.78 20.55
C GLN A 22 -6.94 -8.12 19.36
N GLU A 23 -5.96 -7.26 19.61
CA GLU A 23 -5.18 -6.59 18.55
C GLU A 23 -4.29 -7.60 17.81
N ILE A 24 -3.62 -8.49 18.54
CA ILE A 24 -2.83 -9.60 17.95
C ILE A 24 -3.71 -10.50 17.06
N LEU A 25 -4.90 -10.88 17.52
CA LEU A 25 -5.85 -11.67 16.73
C LEU A 25 -6.39 -10.90 15.52
N ALA A 26 -6.58 -9.59 15.62
CA ALA A 26 -7.00 -8.75 14.51
C ALA A 26 -5.91 -8.61 13.43
N GLU A 27 -4.65 -8.42 13.85
CA GLU A 27 -3.49 -8.37 12.97
C GLU A 27 -3.29 -9.71 12.24
N GLN A 28 -3.31 -10.84 12.98
CA GLN A 28 -3.28 -12.17 12.39
C GLN A 28 -4.43 -12.40 11.39
N ALA A 29 -5.65 -11.95 11.72
CA ALA A 29 -6.79 -12.05 10.79
C ALA A 29 -6.60 -11.19 9.53
N HIS A 30 -6.02 -9.99 9.66
CA HIS A 30 -5.70 -9.11 8.53
C HIS A 30 -4.59 -9.73 7.66
N TYR A 31 -3.53 -10.31 8.26
CA TYR A 31 -2.49 -11.04 7.56
C TYR A 31 -3.05 -12.19 6.71
N HIS A 32 -3.90 -13.03 7.30
CA HIS A 32 -4.58 -14.12 6.59
C HIS A 32 -5.52 -13.63 5.47
N LYS A 33 -6.17 -12.48 5.64
CA LYS A 33 -6.97 -11.82 4.59
C LYS A 33 -6.08 -11.42 3.40
N VAL A 34 -4.89 -10.86 3.66
CA VAL A 34 -3.92 -10.48 2.62
C VAL A 34 -3.37 -11.70 1.88
N LEU A 35 -3.00 -12.77 2.60
CA LEU A 35 -2.61 -14.03 1.97
C LEU A 35 -3.74 -14.64 1.12
N SER A 36 -4.99 -14.58 1.60
CA SER A 36 -6.17 -15.00 0.82
C SER A 36 -6.32 -14.16 -0.46
N ALA A 37 -6.10 -12.85 -0.42
CA ALA A 37 -6.13 -11.98 -1.60
C ALA A 37 -5.10 -12.41 -2.65
N TYR A 38 -3.85 -12.65 -2.26
CA TYR A 38 -2.83 -13.19 -3.16
C TYR A 38 -3.20 -14.57 -3.72
N LYS A 39 -3.64 -15.51 -2.88
CA LYS A 39 -4.03 -16.88 -3.27
C LYS A 39 -5.17 -16.90 -4.30
N ASN A 40 -6.13 -15.96 -4.21
CA ASN A 40 -7.29 -15.91 -5.10
C ASN A 40 -7.05 -15.15 -6.42
N TYR A 41 -5.90 -14.47 -6.60
CA TYR A 41 -5.58 -13.64 -7.77
C TYR A 41 -5.87 -14.34 -9.12
N LEU A 42 -5.45 -15.60 -9.27
CA LEU A 42 -5.62 -16.37 -10.52
C LEU A 42 -7.09 -16.59 -10.85
N GLN A 43 -7.88 -17.02 -9.86
CA GLN A 43 -9.29 -17.34 -10.02
C GLN A 43 -10.08 -16.07 -10.36
N HIS A 44 -9.83 -14.99 -9.61
CA HIS A 44 -10.47 -13.69 -9.80
C HIS A 44 -10.13 -13.08 -11.17
N SER A 45 -8.85 -12.97 -11.51
CA SER A 45 -8.40 -12.39 -12.78
C SER A 45 -8.91 -13.16 -14.01
N LEU A 46 -8.91 -14.50 -13.95
CA LEU A 46 -9.48 -15.32 -15.01
C LEU A 46 -11.02 -15.24 -15.07
N ALA A 47 -11.72 -15.02 -13.96
CA ALA A 47 -13.18 -14.80 -13.96
C ALA A 47 -13.55 -13.48 -14.68
N ASN A 48 -12.83 -12.40 -14.38
CA ASN A 48 -13.01 -11.10 -15.03
C ASN A 48 -12.66 -11.17 -16.54
N HIS A 49 -11.60 -11.89 -16.90
CA HIS A 49 -11.26 -12.14 -18.31
C HIS A 49 -12.31 -12.98 -19.04
N ARG A 50 -12.84 -14.03 -18.40
CA ARG A 50 -13.96 -14.84 -18.93
C ARG A 50 -15.23 -14.00 -19.10
N LYS A 51 -15.51 -13.03 -18.22
CA LYS A 51 -16.63 -12.08 -18.40
C LYS A 51 -16.46 -11.30 -19.70
N ARG A 52 -15.30 -10.67 -19.91
CA ARG A 52 -14.98 -9.94 -21.16
C ARG A 52 -15.14 -10.81 -22.41
N LYS A 53 -14.75 -12.10 -22.35
CA LYS A 53 -14.99 -13.06 -23.45
C LYS A 53 -16.48 -13.35 -23.67
N ARG A 54 -17.31 -13.46 -22.63
CA ARG A 54 -18.78 -13.57 -22.76
C ARG A 54 -19.38 -12.31 -23.36
N ASP A 55 -18.97 -11.13 -22.88
CA ASP A 55 -19.45 -9.84 -23.37
C ASP A 55 -19.14 -9.63 -24.87
N PHE A 56 -18.00 -10.14 -25.37
CA PHE A 56 -17.72 -10.16 -26.81
C PHE A 56 -18.65 -11.08 -27.61
N LEU A 57 -19.06 -12.22 -27.04
CA LEU A 57 -19.92 -13.19 -27.73
C LEU A 57 -21.36 -12.69 -27.92
N THR A 58 -21.84 -11.73 -27.10
CA THR A 58 -23.16 -11.11 -27.28
C THR A 58 -23.21 -10.13 -28.47
N LEU A 59 -22.06 -9.66 -28.97
CA LEU A 59 -21.98 -8.75 -30.11
C LEU A 59 -22.54 -9.40 -31.40
N PRO A 60 -23.15 -8.62 -32.32
CA PRO A 60 -23.57 -9.12 -33.63
C PRO A 60 -22.45 -9.80 -34.41
N ALA A 61 -22.76 -10.87 -35.14
CA ALA A 61 -21.77 -11.66 -35.89
C ALA A 61 -20.88 -10.80 -36.81
N ARG A 62 -21.47 -9.82 -37.50
CA ARG A 62 -20.74 -8.83 -38.33
C ARG A 62 -19.68 -8.04 -37.55
N HIS A 63 -19.93 -7.68 -36.29
CA HIS A 63 -18.96 -6.94 -35.46
C HIS A 63 -17.84 -7.86 -34.99
N ARG A 64 -18.17 -9.12 -34.62
CA ARG A 64 -17.17 -10.13 -34.25
C ARG A 64 -16.23 -10.45 -35.42
N GLN A 65 -16.73 -10.43 -36.66
CA GLN A 65 -15.92 -10.61 -37.87
C GLN A 65 -14.92 -9.48 -38.12
N LEU A 66 -15.28 -8.21 -37.84
CA LEU A 66 -14.37 -7.05 -37.99
C LEU A 66 -13.17 -7.09 -37.02
N VAL A 67 -13.27 -7.86 -35.93
CA VAL A 67 -12.31 -7.88 -34.82
C VAL A 67 -11.51 -9.21 -34.78
N SER A 68 -11.94 -10.22 -35.54
CA SER A 68 -11.30 -11.54 -35.66
C SER A 68 -10.35 -11.59 -36.86
N PRO A 69 -9.22 -12.33 -36.84
CA PRO A 69 -8.76 -13.26 -35.79
C PRO A 69 -7.87 -12.64 -34.71
N ALA A 70 -7.29 -11.46 -34.91
CA ALA A 70 -6.27 -10.91 -33.99
C ALA A 70 -6.73 -10.80 -32.52
N TRP A 71 -8.01 -10.54 -32.28
CA TRP A 71 -8.58 -10.52 -30.93
C TRP A 71 -8.66 -11.94 -30.32
N HIS A 72 -8.90 -12.98 -31.14
CA HIS A 72 -8.94 -14.40 -30.72
C HIS A 72 -7.63 -14.85 -30.07
N GLU A 73 -6.51 -14.57 -30.72
CA GLU A 73 -5.17 -14.81 -30.20
C GLU A 73 -4.92 -14.00 -28.90
N LYS A 74 -5.36 -12.73 -28.87
CA LYS A 74 -5.16 -11.84 -27.71
C LYS A 74 -5.78 -12.37 -26.41
N TRP A 75 -6.96 -13.00 -26.41
CA TRP A 75 -7.52 -13.54 -25.15
C TRP A 75 -6.65 -14.66 -24.57
N ASP A 76 -6.08 -15.52 -25.41
CA ASP A 76 -5.30 -16.66 -24.92
C ASP A 76 -3.92 -16.19 -24.43
N VAL A 77 -3.35 -15.13 -25.04
CA VAL A 77 -2.17 -14.43 -24.50
C VAL A 77 -2.49 -13.75 -23.15
N ILE A 78 -3.59 -12.99 -23.03
CA ILE A 78 -4.01 -12.40 -21.74
C ILE A 78 -4.14 -13.46 -20.65
N ALA A 79 -4.79 -14.60 -20.95
CA ALA A 79 -4.94 -15.70 -20.01
C ALA A 79 -3.59 -16.33 -19.61
N THR A 80 -2.61 -16.31 -20.52
CA THR A 80 -1.24 -16.78 -20.27
C THR A 80 -0.48 -15.79 -19.37
N CYS A 81 -0.53 -14.49 -19.67
CA CYS A 81 0.06 -13.44 -18.84
C CYS A 81 -0.48 -13.46 -17.40
N ILE A 82 -1.80 -13.63 -17.21
CA ILE A 82 -2.42 -13.81 -15.88
C ILE A 82 -1.87 -15.06 -15.16
N ARG A 83 -1.62 -16.16 -15.87
CA ARG A 83 -1.03 -17.38 -15.28
C ARG A 83 0.44 -17.17 -14.88
N VAL A 84 1.21 -16.40 -15.65
CA VAL A 84 2.59 -16.05 -15.28
C VAL A 84 2.59 -15.17 -14.03
N ASN A 85 1.74 -14.15 -13.95
CA ASN A 85 1.57 -13.36 -12.73
C ASN A 85 1.16 -14.21 -11.52
N ALA A 86 0.29 -15.20 -11.70
CA ALA A 86 -0.09 -16.12 -10.62
C ALA A 86 1.07 -17.02 -10.18
N ALA A 87 1.88 -17.52 -11.11
CA ALA A 87 3.08 -18.30 -10.78
C ALA A 87 4.16 -17.45 -10.08
N PHE A 88 4.23 -16.16 -10.41
CA PHE A 88 5.03 -15.17 -9.69
C PHE A 88 4.49 -14.91 -8.27
N ILE A 89 3.19 -14.65 -8.11
CA ILE A 89 2.55 -14.45 -6.80
C ILE A 89 2.73 -15.68 -5.91
N ASN A 90 2.60 -16.89 -6.45
CA ASN A 90 2.84 -18.13 -5.70
C ASN A 90 4.29 -18.25 -5.21
N GLN A 91 5.28 -17.67 -5.93
CA GLN A 91 6.64 -17.55 -5.41
C GLN A 91 6.69 -16.50 -4.29
N VAL A 92 6.11 -15.31 -4.49
CA VAL A 92 6.03 -14.23 -3.47
C VAL A 92 5.45 -14.75 -2.14
N ILE A 93 4.33 -15.48 -2.16
CA ILE A 93 3.70 -16.00 -0.93
C ILE A 93 4.21 -17.37 -0.46
N SER A 94 5.19 -17.98 -1.14
CA SER A 94 5.73 -19.28 -0.74
C SER A 94 6.31 -19.23 0.68
N GLY A 95 5.93 -20.17 1.55
CA GLY A 95 6.40 -20.20 2.94
C GLY A 95 6.06 -18.95 3.76
N GLN A 96 4.99 -18.23 3.41
CA GLN A 96 4.46 -17.13 4.23
C GLN A 96 3.34 -17.60 5.18
N ASP A 97 2.78 -18.80 4.97
CA ASP A 97 1.68 -19.31 5.80
C ASP A 97 2.10 -19.50 7.27
N ASP A 98 3.34 -19.94 7.51
CA ASP A 98 3.85 -20.24 8.86
C ASP A 98 4.45 -19.02 9.60
N LEU A 99 4.50 -17.83 8.99
CA LEU A 99 5.27 -16.68 9.54
C LEU A 99 4.62 -15.96 10.72
N MET A 100 3.30 -16.10 10.89
CA MET A 100 2.54 -15.51 12.01
C MET A 100 1.94 -16.58 12.94
N GLU A 101 2.30 -17.86 12.74
CA GLU A 101 1.83 -19.02 13.51
C GLU A 101 2.96 -19.58 14.40
N PHE A 102 3.21 -19.00 15.59
CA PHE A 102 4.08 -19.62 16.60
C PHE A 102 3.60 -19.46 18.06
N ASP A 103 3.53 -20.60 18.74
CA ASP A 103 3.53 -20.85 20.20
C ASP A 103 2.73 -19.94 21.14
N GLY A 104 1.39 -20.03 21.05
CA GLY A 104 0.52 -19.88 22.21
C GLY A 104 0.24 -21.23 22.87
N ASP A 105 0.97 -21.58 23.94
CA ASP A 105 0.68 -22.77 24.76
C ASP A 105 -0.68 -22.58 25.49
N GLU A 106 -1.70 -23.36 25.11
CA GLU A 106 -3.08 -23.19 25.59
C GLU A 106 -3.25 -23.60 27.07
N GLY A 107 -2.97 -22.67 27.98
CA GLY A 107 -3.52 -22.69 29.32
C GLY A 107 -5.02 -22.35 29.29
N PRO A 108 -5.94 -23.20 29.81
CA PRO A 108 -7.37 -22.96 29.69
C PRO A 108 -7.83 -21.75 30.53
N LEU A 109 -8.30 -20.70 29.86
CA LEU A 109 -8.83 -19.49 30.51
C LEU A 109 -10.19 -19.76 31.18
N PRO A 110 -10.43 -19.21 32.39
CA PRO A 110 -11.71 -19.36 33.09
C PRO A 110 -12.80 -18.46 32.50
N ASN A 111 -14.03 -18.99 32.49
CA ASN A 111 -15.21 -18.35 31.96
C ASN A 111 -15.75 -17.25 32.90
N THR A 112 -15.57 -15.97 32.53
CA THR A 112 -16.32 -14.85 33.13
C THR A 112 -16.75 -13.85 32.05
N GLY A 113 -18.04 -13.81 31.74
CA GLY A 113 -18.61 -12.80 30.86
C GLY A 113 -18.98 -11.52 31.62
N HIS A 114 -18.44 -10.39 31.18
CA HIS A 114 -19.02 -9.06 31.43
C HIS A 114 -18.93 -8.20 30.18
N SER A 115 -20.07 -7.63 29.78
CA SER A 115 -20.19 -6.72 28.65
C SER A 115 -19.64 -5.33 29.02
N HIS A 116 -18.68 -4.83 28.26
CA HIS A 116 -18.31 -3.42 28.25
C HIS A 116 -18.13 -2.94 26.81
N ASP A 117 -18.84 -1.86 26.45
CA ASP A 117 -18.69 -1.17 25.17
C ASP A 117 -17.29 -0.54 25.06
N CYS A 118 -16.46 -1.11 24.19
CA CYS A 118 -15.23 -0.48 23.71
C CYS A 118 -15.45 -0.11 22.23
N ARG A 119 -15.13 1.15 21.88
CA ARG A 119 -15.34 1.68 20.53
C ARG A 119 -14.48 0.92 19.52
N HIS A 120 -15.12 0.29 18.56
CA HIS A 120 -14.44 -0.41 17.48
C HIS A 120 -13.74 0.57 16.53
N GLY A 121 -12.41 0.44 16.41
CA GLY A 121 -11.72 0.84 15.19
C GLY A 121 -12.11 -0.14 14.09
N HIS A 122 -12.99 0.28 13.18
CA HIS A 122 -13.35 -0.54 12.02
C HIS A 122 -12.34 -0.31 10.90
N ASP A 123 -11.56 -1.35 10.57
CA ASP A 123 -10.67 -1.37 9.40
C ASP A 123 -11.48 -1.19 8.10
N HIS A 124 -11.63 0.06 7.70
CA HIS A 124 -12.10 0.48 6.39
C HIS A 124 -10.93 0.98 5.53
N SER A 125 -9.82 0.22 5.54
CA SER A 125 -8.69 0.41 4.61
C SER A 125 -9.09 0.13 3.15
N ASN A 126 -9.88 1.04 2.58
CA ASN A 126 -10.20 1.20 1.18
C ASN A 126 -8.95 1.73 0.45
N GLY A 127 -7.87 0.95 0.52
CA GLY A 127 -6.57 1.26 -0.04
C GLY A 127 -6.64 1.22 -1.56
N HIS A 128 -7.17 2.32 -2.12
CA HIS A 128 -7.04 2.66 -3.51
C HIS A 128 -5.58 2.99 -3.79
N SER A 129 -4.83 1.94 -4.07
CA SER A 129 -3.59 2.09 -4.82
C SER A 129 -3.83 3.00 -6.03
N HIS A 130 -2.91 3.94 -6.27
CA HIS A 130 -3.02 4.90 -7.36
C HIS A 130 -2.84 4.27 -8.76
N SER A 131 -3.85 3.51 -9.19
CA SER A 131 -4.18 3.32 -10.60
C SER A 131 -5.56 3.91 -10.85
N HIS A 132 -5.57 5.19 -11.20
CA HIS A 132 -6.76 5.93 -11.62
C HIS A 132 -7.26 5.44 -13.00
N ASP A 133 -7.82 4.23 -13.06
CA ASP A 133 -8.52 3.70 -14.24
C ASP A 133 -10.06 3.76 -14.07
N HIS A 134 -10.55 4.09 -12.86
CA HIS A 134 -11.98 4.18 -12.53
C HIS A 134 -12.30 5.36 -11.61
N ILE A 135 -12.40 6.57 -12.18
CA ILE A 135 -13.35 7.59 -11.69
C ILE A 135 -14.56 7.51 -12.63
N SER A 136 -15.71 7.13 -12.08
CA SER A 136 -16.99 7.17 -12.78
C SER A 136 -17.70 8.48 -12.43
N ASP A 137 -17.69 9.45 -13.35
CA ASP A 137 -18.44 10.69 -13.22
C ASP A 137 -19.97 10.45 -13.30
N GLU A 138 -20.61 10.10 -12.18
CA GLU A 138 -22.06 10.27 -12.01
C GLU A 138 -22.40 11.64 -11.40
N ALA A 139 -21.89 12.70 -12.05
CA ALA A 139 -22.29 14.08 -11.76
C ALA A 139 -23.72 14.35 -12.27
N SER A 140 -24.71 14.01 -11.45
CA SER A 140 -26.14 14.27 -11.71
C SER A 140 -26.43 15.77 -11.84
N SER A 141 -26.48 16.26 -13.08
CA SER A 141 -26.87 17.65 -13.38
C SER A 141 -28.39 17.85 -13.26
N PRO A 142 -28.90 18.81 -12.46
CA PRO A 142 -30.32 19.08 -12.35
C PRO A 142 -30.82 19.94 -13.53
N ALA A 143 -31.60 19.34 -14.44
CA ALA A 143 -32.30 20.08 -15.48
C ALA A 143 -33.48 20.91 -14.90
N PRO A 144 -33.80 22.09 -15.44
CA PRO A 144 -34.77 23.01 -14.84
C PRO A 144 -36.23 22.59 -15.05
N ARG A 145 -37.07 23.03 -14.10
CA ARG A 145 -38.52 22.77 -14.09
C ARG A 145 -39.22 23.50 -15.24
N HIS A 146 -40.10 22.79 -15.96
CA HIS A 146 -41.19 23.41 -16.70
C HIS A 146 -42.54 22.96 -16.13
N THR A 147 -43.33 23.96 -15.73
CA THR A 147 -44.71 23.82 -15.25
C THR A 147 -45.69 23.67 -16.40
N HIS A 148 -46.68 22.80 -16.28
CA HIS A 148 -48.03 23.10 -16.78
C HIS A 148 -49.10 22.48 -15.89
N ASP A 149 -50.12 23.29 -15.62
CA ASP A 149 -51.28 23.03 -14.77
C ASP A 149 -52.46 22.56 -15.64
N ASN A 150 -53.36 21.73 -15.09
CA ASN A 150 -54.79 21.65 -15.45
C ASN A 150 -55.56 20.65 -14.55
N SER A 151 -56.84 20.92 -14.30
CA SER A 151 -57.57 20.53 -13.09
C SER A 151 -58.78 19.58 -13.28
N HIS A 152 -58.95 18.66 -12.31
CA HIS A 152 -60.21 18.04 -11.80
C HIS A 152 -61.16 17.23 -12.74
N PRO A 153 -62.17 16.45 -12.25
CA PRO A 153 -62.61 16.15 -10.85
C PRO A 153 -62.74 14.63 -10.49
N PRO A 154 -63.16 14.26 -9.24
CA PRO A 154 -63.23 12.86 -8.75
C PRO A 154 -64.64 12.32 -8.38
N VAL A 155 -64.82 10.98 -8.34
CA VAL A 155 -65.94 10.24 -7.66
C VAL A 155 -65.44 8.86 -7.15
N PRO A 156 -65.85 8.36 -5.96
CA PRO A 156 -65.31 7.13 -5.32
C PRO A 156 -66.25 5.90 -5.40
N HIS A 157 -65.80 4.73 -4.91
CA HIS A 157 -66.60 3.79 -4.09
C HIS A 157 -65.70 2.73 -3.42
N ALA A 158 -66.18 2.10 -2.34
CA ALA A 158 -65.44 1.15 -1.49
C ALA A 158 -66.24 -0.16 -1.28
N GLU A 159 -65.58 -1.25 -0.87
CA GLU A 159 -66.06 -2.20 0.16
C GLU A 159 -65.02 -3.31 0.46
N THR A 160 -65.17 -4.01 1.60
CA THR A 160 -64.14 -4.85 2.26
C THR A 160 -64.56 -6.35 2.42
N PRO A 161 -64.11 -7.16 3.40
CA PRO A 161 -63.34 -8.43 3.21
C PRO A 161 -64.16 -9.67 3.72
N PRO A 162 -63.63 -10.77 4.35
CA PRO A 162 -62.30 -11.41 4.49
C PRO A 162 -62.38 -12.87 3.89
N PRO A 163 -62.01 -14.04 4.50
CA PRO A 163 -61.07 -14.41 5.60
C PRO A 163 -60.12 -15.63 5.37
N HIS A 164 -59.14 -15.74 6.29
CA HIS A 164 -58.45 -16.92 6.89
C HIS A 164 -58.28 -18.29 6.18
N HIS A 165 -57.07 -18.87 6.29
CA HIS A 165 -56.81 -20.01 7.23
C HIS A 165 -55.30 -20.29 7.42
N SER A 166 -54.94 -20.76 8.62
CA SER A 166 -53.57 -21.10 9.06
C SER A 166 -53.52 -22.53 9.59
N HIS A 167 -52.48 -23.31 9.26
CA HIS A 167 -52.22 -24.58 9.97
C HIS A 167 -50.72 -24.84 10.17
N ILE A 168 -50.38 -25.18 11.42
CA ILE A 168 -49.11 -25.75 11.87
C ILE A 168 -49.38 -27.22 12.21
N HIS A 169 -48.49 -28.12 11.81
CA HIS A 169 -48.31 -29.41 12.47
C HIS A 169 -46.83 -29.82 12.39
N GLY A 170 -46.32 -30.40 13.48
CA GLY A 170 -44.98 -30.99 13.52
C GLY A 170 -44.99 -32.31 14.28
N ALA A 171 -44.09 -33.21 13.90
CA ALA A 171 -43.60 -34.33 14.70
C ALA A 171 -42.24 -34.79 14.16
N THR A 172 -41.39 -35.28 15.06
CA THR A 172 -39.97 -35.62 14.88
C THR A 172 -39.77 -37.15 14.72
N PRO A 173 -38.54 -37.70 14.73
CA PRO A 173 -37.23 -37.20 14.28
C PRO A 173 -36.62 -38.11 13.18
N ASN A 174 -35.50 -37.71 12.57
CA ASN A 174 -34.57 -38.71 12.02
C ASN A 174 -33.11 -38.34 12.36
N HIS A 175 -32.45 -39.20 13.11
CA HIS A 175 -31.04 -39.02 13.50
C HIS A 175 -30.14 -39.29 12.30
N ASN A 176 -29.48 -38.27 11.77
CA ASN A 176 -28.28 -38.43 10.97
C ASN A 176 -27.16 -37.60 11.61
N THR A 177 -26.19 -38.29 12.20
CA THR A 177 -24.98 -37.70 12.74
C THR A 177 -24.09 -37.21 11.61
N SER A 178 -24.21 -35.92 11.26
CA SER A 178 -23.27 -35.25 10.37
C SER A 178 -22.12 -34.64 11.18
N ASN A 179 -20.88 -35.07 10.91
CA ASN A 179 -19.67 -34.48 11.47
C ASN A 179 -19.66 -32.96 11.28
N SER A 180 -19.60 -32.22 12.39
CA SER A 180 -19.39 -30.77 12.40
C SER A 180 -17.91 -30.44 12.17
N ASN A 181 -17.40 -30.71 10.96
CA ASN A 181 -16.22 -30.00 10.47
C ASN A 181 -16.64 -28.57 10.11
N SER A 182 -16.67 -27.69 11.11
CA SER A 182 -16.79 -26.25 10.92
C SER A 182 -15.49 -25.71 10.34
N SER A 183 -15.21 -26.02 9.07
CA SER A 183 -14.21 -25.27 8.32
C SER A 183 -14.70 -23.82 8.23
N VAL A 184 -13.96 -22.91 8.88
CA VAL A 184 -14.17 -21.48 8.72
C VAL A 184 -14.06 -21.19 7.23
N ARG A 185 -15.18 -20.87 6.57
CA ARG A 185 -15.17 -20.47 5.17
C ARG A 185 -14.45 -19.13 5.10
N GLN A 186 -13.16 -19.17 4.76
CA GLN A 186 -12.37 -17.97 4.50
C GLN A 186 -13.15 -17.08 3.54
N ALA A 187 -13.35 -15.82 3.94
CA ALA A 187 -14.08 -14.85 3.14
C ALA A 187 -13.41 -14.71 1.77
N GLN A 188 -14.23 -14.66 0.71
CA GLN A 188 -13.72 -14.39 -0.63
C GLN A 188 -13.19 -12.94 -0.67
N PRO A 189 -11.96 -12.70 -1.16
CA PRO A 189 -11.41 -11.35 -1.24
C PRO A 189 -12.27 -10.41 -2.08
N THR A 190 -12.28 -9.13 -1.70
CA THR A 190 -13.03 -8.08 -2.39
C THR A 190 -12.31 -7.60 -3.65
N GLU A 191 -12.98 -6.81 -4.50
CA GLU A 191 -12.32 -6.15 -5.65
C GLU A 191 -11.21 -5.19 -5.16
N ALA A 192 -11.41 -4.52 -4.02
CA ALA A 192 -10.42 -3.64 -3.40
C ALA A 192 -9.17 -4.40 -2.93
N ASP A 193 -9.33 -5.60 -2.35
CA ASP A 193 -8.20 -6.47 -2.01
C ASP A 193 -7.43 -6.90 -3.29
N MET A 194 -8.15 -7.13 -4.40
CA MET A 194 -7.55 -7.45 -5.70
C MET A 194 -6.90 -6.25 -6.39
N ASP A 195 -7.35 -5.02 -6.12
CA ASP A 195 -6.66 -3.79 -6.54
C ASP A 195 -5.34 -3.62 -5.79
N LYS A 196 -5.30 -3.88 -4.48
CA LYS A 196 -4.05 -3.93 -3.70
C LYS A 196 -3.05 -4.94 -4.31
N VAL A 197 -3.47 -6.19 -4.59
CA VAL A 197 -2.61 -7.18 -5.29
C VAL A 197 -2.13 -6.66 -6.65
N ARG A 198 -3.02 -6.14 -7.49
CA ARG A 198 -2.68 -5.59 -8.81
C ARG A 198 -1.69 -4.43 -8.69
N SER A 199 -1.78 -3.64 -7.62
CA SER A 199 -0.82 -2.57 -7.36
C SER A 199 0.54 -3.06 -6.95
N THR A 200 0.64 -4.06 -6.08
CA THR A 200 1.94 -4.59 -5.68
C THR A 200 2.72 -5.11 -6.89
N ILE A 201 2.04 -5.72 -7.88
CA ILE A 201 2.66 -6.08 -9.18
C ILE A 201 3.21 -4.85 -9.92
N ARG A 202 2.53 -3.69 -9.87
CA ARG A 202 3.03 -2.42 -10.45
C ARG A 202 4.16 -1.80 -9.64
N GLN A 203 4.15 -1.91 -8.31
CA GLN A 203 5.25 -1.42 -7.46
C GLN A 203 6.57 -2.13 -7.80
N PHE A 204 6.54 -3.43 -8.14
CA PHE A 204 7.75 -4.13 -8.63
C PHE A 204 8.32 -3.50 -9.91
N VAL A 205 7.50 -2.87 -10.76
CA VAL A 205 7.97 -2.11 -11.92
C VAL A 205 8.73 -0.86 -11.44
N ARG A 206 8.09 -0.04 -10.61
CA ARG A 206 8.67 1.19 -10.06
C ARG A 206 10.00 0.92 -9.34
N ASP A 207 9.99 0.00 -8.39
CA ASP A 207 11.10 -0.20 -7.46
C ASP A 207 12.17 -1.18 -7.95
N TRP A 208 11.85 -2.14 -8.82
CA TRP A 208 12.74 -3.26 -9.12
C TRP A 208 12.79 -3.67 -10.61
N SER A 209 12.46 -2.77 -11.53
CA SER A 209 12.63 -3.00 -12.98
C SER A 209 13.40 -1.87 -13.68
N GLU A 210 13.91 -2.12 -14.89
CA GLU A 210 14.56 -1.11 -15.72
C GLU A 210 13.56 -0.04 -16.18
N GLU A 211 12.32 -0.46 -16.45
CA GLU A 211 11.21 0.37 -16.90
C GLU A 211 10.79 1.40 -15.84
N GLY A 212 11.00 1.10 -14.55
CA GLY A 212 10.82 2.02 -13.44
C GLY A 212 11.96 3.04 -13.25
N CYS A 213 13.11 2.85 -13.91
CA CYS A 213 14.32 3.65 -13.67
C CYS A 213 14.08 5.15 -13.83
N ALA A 214 13.40 5.58 -14.90
CA ALA A 214 13.09 7.00 -15.12
C ALA A 214 12.18 7.63 -14.03
N GLU A 215 11.33 6.83 -13.39
CA GLU A 215 10.46 7.29 -12.29
C GLU A 215 11.25 7.38 -10.97
N ARG A 216 12.20 6.46 -10.75
CA ARG A 216 13.15 6.53 -9.62
C ARG A 216 14.14 7.67 -9.77
N ASP A 217 14.70 7.89 -10.95
CA ASP A 217 15.62 8.99 -11.23
C ASP A 217 14.96 10.36 -11.09
N ALA A 218 13.64 10.46 -11.29
CA ALA A 218 12.91 11.68 -11.00
C ALA A 218 12.83 11.99 -9.48
N VAL A 219 12.75 10.97 -8.62
CA VAL A 219 12.40 11.14 -7.18
C VAL A 219 13.54 10.69 -6.25
N TYR A 220 13.93 9.42 -6.31
CA TYR A 220 14.93 8.81 -5.44
C TYR A 220 16.31 9.43 -5.63
N LYS A 221 16.68 9.77 -6.87
CA LYS A 221 17.97 10.41 -7.14
C LYS A 221 18.08 11.81 -6.50
N PRO A 222 17.15 12.77 -6.69
CA PRO A 222 17.19 14.04 -5.96
C PRO A 222 17.19 13.91 -4.43
N MET A 223 16.46 12.93 -3.87
CA MET A 223 16.47 12.69 -2.42
C MET A 223 17.82 12.16 -1.92
N THR A 224 18.41 11.19 -2.62
CA THR A 224 19.70 10.61 -2.22
C THR A 224 20.89 11.53 -2.51
N ASP A 225 20.84 12.33 -3.58
CA ASP A 225 21.83 13.38 -3.85
C ASP A 225 21.79 14.47 -2.75
N ALA A 226 20.59 14.82 -2.25
CA ALA A 226 20.45 15.74 -1.13
C ALA A 226 20.96 15.17 0.20
N LEU A 227 20.74 13.86 0.44
CA LEU A 227 21.29 13.16 1.60
C LEU A 227 22.82 13.16 1.58
N GLU A 228 23.44 12.81 0.44
CA GLU A 228 24.89 12.83 0.30
C GLU A 228 25.48 14.24 0.45
N LYS A 229 24.77 15.28 -0.01
CA LYS A 229 25.14 16.69 0.19
C LYS A 229 25.05 17.11 1.66
N ALA A 230 24.01 16.69 2.38
CA ALA A 230 23.86 16.99 3.81
C ALA A 230 25.02 16.41 4.65
N PHE A 231 25.54 15.25 4.25
CA PHE A 231 26.67 14.57 4.89
C PHE A 231 27.95 14.58 4.05
N GLU A 232 28.14 15.57 3.18
CA GLU A 232 29.30 15.64 2.25
C GLU A 232 30.66 15.66 2.97
N ARG A 233 30.67 16.11 4.24
CA ARG A 233 31.85 16.23 5.09
C ARG A 233 32.16 14.94 5.87
N VAL A 234 31.25 13.96 5.86
CA VAL A 234 31.46 12.65 6.50
C VAL A 234 32.10 11.71 5.47
N PRO A 235 33.33 11.20 5.73
CA PRO A 235 33.98 10.24 4.85
C PRO A 235 33.10 9.01 4.59
N THR A 236 33.11 8.48 3.37
CA THR A 236 32.20 7.40 2.95
C THR A 236 32.33 6.14 3.81
N ASP A 237 33.51 5.85 4.34
CA ASP A 237 33.79 4.74 5.26
C ASP A 237 33.28 4.97 6.69
N GLN A 238 32.92 6.21 7.05
CA GLN A 238 32.32 6.57 8.34
C GLN A 238 30.80 6.75 8.28
N ARG A 239 30.21 6.89 7.08
CA ARG A 239 28.76 7.11 6.88
C ARG A 239 27.89 6.00 7.49
N GLY A 240 28.41 4.80 7.71
CA GLY A 240 27.67 3.69 8.34
C GLY A 240 27.20 4.00 9.77
N ALA A 241 27.84 4.95 10.46
CA ALA A 241 27.38 5.44 11.76
C ALA A 241 26.13 6.35 11.68
N LEU A 242 25.78 6.84 10.48
CA LEU A 242 24.61 7.70 10.27
C LEU A 242 23.39 6.82 9.97
N SER A 243 22.38 6.94 10.83
CA SER A 243 21.12 6.18 10.72
C SER A 243 20.08 6.97 9.93
N VAL A 244 19.51 6.36 8.90
CA VAL A 244 18.50 6.95 8.01
C VAL A 244 17.21 6.15 8.10
N LEU A 245 16.10 6.83 8.37
CA LEU A 245 14.76 6.25 8.40
C LEU A 245 13.99 6.58 7.12
N ILE A 246 13.27 5.60 6.57
CA ILE A 246 12.40 5.78 5.41
C ILE A 246 10.99 5.25 5.74
N PRO A 247 10.08 6.11 6.23
CA PRO A 247 8.67 5.75 6.42
C PRO A 247 7.98 5.51 5.07
N GLY A 248 7.05 4.55 5.01
CA GLY A 248 6.36 4.18 3.77
C GLY A 248 7.30 3.61 2.71
N ALA A 249 8.23 2.74 3.11
CA ALA A 249 9.31 2.25 2.27
C ALA A 249 8.86 1.35 1.09
N GLY A 250 7.61 0.88 1.06
CA GLY A 250 7.07 0.09 -0.06
C GLY A 250 7.84 -1.21 -0.28
N LEU A 251 8.45 -1.37 -1.46
CA LEU A 251 9.29 -2.53 -1.76
C LEU A 251 10.77 -2.34 -1.39
N GLY A 252 11.09 -1.29 -0.63
CA GLY A 252 12.40 -1.07 0.00
C GLY A 252 13.50 -0.55 -0.93
N ARG A 253 13.20 -0.18 -2.18
CA ARG A 253 14.24 0.25 -3.14
C ARG A 253 14.99 1.50 -2.70
N LEU A 254 14.28 2.54 -2.25
CA LEU A 254 14.93 3.76 -1.77
C LEU A 254 15.83 3.49 -0.55
N ALA A 255 15.41 2.60 0.36
CA ALA A 255 16.19 2.20 1.53
C ALA A 255 17.45 1.41 1.13
N PHE A 256 17.31 0.53 0.14
CA PHE A 256 18.45 -0.17 -0.48
C PHE A 256 19.43 0.81 -1.15
N ASP A 257 18.93 1.75 -1.96
CA ASP A 257 19.75 2.74 -2.68
C ASP A 257 20.49 3.69 -1.70
N VAL A 258 19.87 4.03 -0.55
CA VAL A 258 20.52 4.76 0.56
C VAL A 258 21.61 3.90 1.24
N ALA A 259 21.32 2.63 1.54
CA ALA A 259 22.31 1.73 2.13
C ALA A 259 23.52 1.50 1.19
N GLN A 260 23.29 1.43 -0.13
CA GLN A 260 24.37 1.38 -1.14
C GLN A 260 25.29 2.61 -1.12
N LYS A 261 24.80 3.78 -0.69
CA LYS A 261 25.59 5.03 -0.55
C LYS A 261 26.41 5.09 0.75
N GLY A 262 26.40 4.01 1.54
CA GLY A 262 27.19 3.84 2.76
C GLY A 262 26.52 4.35 4.04
N PHE A 263 25.22 4.57 4.05
CA PHE A 263 24.47 4.92 5.26
C PHE A 263 23.86 3.66 5.90
N SER A 264 23.68 3.64 7.22
CA SER A 264 22.81 2.64 7.84
C SER A 264 21.36 3.04 7.63
N CYS A 265 20.54 2.15 7.07
CA CYS A 265 19.18 2.47 6.65
C CYS A 265 18.13 1.49 7.20
N GLN A 266 17.03 2.04 7.67
CA GLN A 266 15.81 1.30 8.02
C GLN A 266 14.65 1.83 7.20
N GLY A 267 13.98 0.95 6.45
CA GLY A 267 12.66 1.24 5.93
C GLY A 267 11.58 0.83 6.93
N ASN A 268 10.46 1.55 6.96
CA ASN A 268 9.27 1.18 7.70
C ASN A 268 8.10 1.02 6.72
N GLU A 269 7.29 -0.03 6.92
CA GLU A 269 6.12 -0.31 6.10
C GLU A 269 5.06 -1.03 6.94
N PHE A 270 3.79 -0.66 6.76
CA PHE A 270 2.66 -1.23 7.50
C PHE A 270 1.88 -2.25 6.66
N SER A 271 1.82 -2.07 5.34
CA SER A 271 1.00 -2.91 4.48
C SER A 271 1.60 -4.30 4.31
N PHE A 272 0.91 -5.35 4.80
CA PHE A 272 1.33 -6.74 4.52
C PHE A 272 1.44 -7.06 3.02
N PHE A 273 0.69 -6.36 2.16
CA PHE A 273 0.88 -6.49 0.71
C PHE A 273 2.29 -6.11 0.29
N MET A 274 2.82 -5.00 0.82
CA MET A 274 4.17 -4.52 0.54
C MET A 274 5.22 -5.32 1.32
N LEU A 275 5.01 -5.64 2.60
CA LEU A 275 5.96 -6.40 3.42
C LEU A 275 6.26 -7.81 2.86
N ILE A 276 5.23 -8.54 2.45
CA ILE A 276 5.41 -9.87 1.83
C ILE A 276 6.17 -9.76 0.50
N ALA A 277 5.88 -8.72 -0.29
CA ALA A 277 6.51 -8.48 -1.57
C ALA A 277 7.95 -7.96 -1.46
N SER A 278 8.24 -7.10 -0.47
CA SER A 278 9.57 -6.59 -0.17
C SER A 278 10.46 -7.71 0.35
N ASN A 279 9.96 -8.57 1.25
CA ASN A 279 10.67 -9.78 1.69
C ASN A 279 11.13 -10.64 0.51
N PHE A 280 10.24 -10.86 -0.45
CA PHE A 280 10.54 -11.69 -1.63
C PHE A 280 11.71 -11.13 -2.44
N VAL A 281 11.67 -9.85 -2.81
CA VAL A 281 12.73 -9.24 -3.63
C VAL A 281 14.02 -9.02 -2.85
N LEU A 282 13.93 -8.58 -1.60
CA LEU A 282 15.10 -8.27 -0.76
C LEU A 282 15.88 -9.51 -0.34
N ASN A 283 15.22 -10.65 -0.14
CA ASN A 283 15.82 -11.81 0.53
C ASN A 283 15.80 -13.13 -0.26
N ARG A 284 15.02 -13.25 -1.35
CA ARG A 284 14.80 -14.55 -2.04
C ARG A 284 14.98 -14.54 -3.56
N LEU A 285 15.41 -13.42 -4.13
CA LEU A 285 15.89 -13.37 -5.52
C LEU A 285 17.42 -13.52 -5.52
N HIS A 286 17.94 -14.23 -6.51
CA HIS A 286 19.34 -14.67 -6.56
C HIS A 286 20.04 -14.33 -7.88
N GLU A 287 19.28 -13.97 -8.92
CA GLU A 287 19.80 -13.47 -10.20
C GLU A 287 19.03 -12.22 -10.65
N PRO A 288 19.68 -11.24 -11.31
CA PRO A 288 18.97 -10.15 -11.97
C PRO A 288 17.99 -10.69 -13.02
N HIS A 289 16.83 -10.04 -13.13
CA HIS A 289 15.78 -10.37 -14.08
C HIS A 289 15.24 -11.82 -13.99
N GLN A 290 15.39 -12.47 -12.81
CA GLN A 290 14.95 -13.84 -12.52
C GLN A 290 13.45 -14.06 -12.73
N CYS A 291 12.62 -13.07 -12.42
CA CYS A 291 11.17 -13.14 -12.57
C CYS A 291 10.68 -12.30 -13.76
N THR A 292 9.57 -12.72 -14.37
CA THR A 292 8.85 -11.95 -15.40
C THR A 292 7.41 -11.73 -14.95
N ILE A 293 6.94 -10.50 -15.05
CA ILE A 293 5.60 -10.07 -14.67
C ILE A 293 4.92 -9.33 -15.82
N TYR A 294 3.59 -9.32 -15.82
CA TYR A 294 2.74 -8.61 -16.77
C TYR A 294 1.84 -7.63 -16.00
N PRO A 295 2.38 -6.49 -15.52
CA PRO A 295 1.66 -5.55 -14.66
C PRO A 295 0.39 -4.98 -15.32
N TRP A 296 0.46 -4.72 -16.63
CA TRP A 296 -0.57 -4.01 -17.39
C TRP A 296 -1.70 -4.89 -17.97
N VAL A 297 -1.63 -6.22 -17.78
CA VAL A 297 -2.58 -7.19 -18.38
C VAL A 297 -4.05 -6.95 -17.98
N HIS A 298 -4.27 -6.36 -16.80
CA HIS A 298 -5.58 -6.26 -16.17
C HIS A 298 -6.51 -5.24 -16.85
N SER A 299 -5.98 -4.09 -17.26
CA SER A 299 -6.76 -3.03 -17.92
C SER A 299 -6.70 -3.17 -19.43
N LEU A 300 -7.83 -2.93 -20.09
CA LEU A 300 -7.94 -2.83 -21.55
C LEU A 300 -8.14 -1.38 -22.01
N SER A 301 -8.42 -0.48 -21.06
CA SER A 301 -8.55 0.96 -21.30
C SER A 301 -7.22 1.56 -21.67
N ASN A 302 -7.23 2.64 -22.46
CA ASN A 302 -6.05 3.46 -22.76
C ASN A 302 -4.85 2.72 -23.39
N ALA A 303 -5.04 1.47 -23.85
CA ALA A 303 -4.00 0.66 -24.47
C ALA A 303 -3.74 1.09 -25.92
N THR A 304 -2.64 1.82 -26.13
CA THR A 304 -2.18 2.26 -27.47
C THR A 304 -1.96 1.10 -28.44
N THR A 305 -1.43 -0.03 -27.96
CA THR A 305 -1.32 -1.29 -28.71
C THR A 305 -1.52 -2.49 -27.79
N SER A 306 -1.91 -3.65 -28.36
CA SER A 306 -1.94 -4.91 -27.61
C SER A 306 -0.56 -5.35 -27.12
N SER A 307 0.52 -4.98 -27.82
CA SER A 307 1.91 -5.27 -27.40
C SER A 307 2.26 -4.51 -26.11
N ASN A 308 1.86 -3.24 -26.01
CA ASN A 308 2.12 -2.39 -24.85
C ASN A 308 1.33 -2.83 -23.60
N GLN A 309 0.10 -3.33 -23.80
CA GLN A 309 -0.71 -3.91 -22.71
C GLN A 309 -0.13 -5.23 -22.20
N LEU A 310 0.47 -6.02 -23.09
CA LEU A 310 0.98 -7.37 -22.81
C LEU A 310 2.51 -7.40 -22.69
N HIS A 311 3.12 -6.24 -22.45
CA HIS A 311 4.57 -6.11 -22.32
C HIS A 311 5.04 -6.84 -21.06
N PRO A 312 5.98 -7.79 -21.17
CA PRO A 312 6.62 -8.41 -20.02
C PRO A 312 7.62 -7.44 -19.41
N VAL A 313 7.61 -7.31 -18.08
CA VAL A 313 8.62 -6.59 -17.29
C VAL A 313 9.43 -7.63 -16.52
N ARG A 314 10.77 -7.48 -16.46
CA ARG A 314 11.65 -8.42 -15.75
C ARG A 314 12.27 -7.81 -14.50
N ILE A 315 12.27 -8.57 -13.41
CA ILE A 315 12.70 -8.13 -12.08
C ILE A 315 13.57 -9.19 -11.38
N PRO A 316 14.51 -8.81 -10.48
CA PRO A 316 14.86 -7.43 -10.17
C PRO A 316 15.88 -6.87 -11.19
N ASP A 317 15.89 -5.56 -11.45
CA ASP A 317 16.91 -4.91 -12.29
C ASP A 317 18.31 -4.97 -11.65
N VAL A 318 18.36 -4.89 -10.32
CA VAL A 318 19.57 -5.06 -9.51
C VAL A 318 19.26 -5.99 -8.34
N LEU A 319 20.19 -6.89 -8.00
CA LEU A 319 20.03 -7.69 -6.79
C LEU A 319 20.28 -6.85 -5.53
N PRO A 320 19.37 -6.88 -4.54
CA PRO A 320 19.66 -6.36 -3.21
C PRO A 320 20.81 -7.15 -2.59
N GLY A 321 21.81 -6.42 -2.09
CA GLY A 321 23.06 -6.98 -1.58
C GLY A 321 24.20 -5.96 -1.69
N ASN A 322 25.44 -6.42 -1.54
CA ASN A 322 26.65 -5.57 -1.62
C ASN A 322 26.61 -4.32 -0.70
N ILE A 323 25.87 -4.37 0.42
CA ILE A 323 25.84 -3.29 1.41
C ILE A 323 27.27 -3.04 1.93
N PRO A 324 27.75 -1.78 1.98
CA PRO A 324 29.09 -1.47 2.48
C PRO A 324 29.29 -1.96 3.92
N LYS A 325 30.53 -2.33 4.26
CA LYS A 325 30.85 -2.83 5.61
C LYS A 325 30.59 -1.76 6.66
N GLY A 326 29.99 -2.15 7.79
CA GLY A 326 29.64 -1.22 8.87
C GLY A 326 28.36 -0.42 8.62
N CYS A 327 27.60 -0.75 7.57
CA CYS A 327 26.28 -0.19 7.30
C CYS A 327 25.22 -1.28 7.49
N ASP A 328 24.16 -0.98 8.23
CA ASP A 328 23.02 -1.87 8.39
C ASP A 328 21.94 -1.58 7.34
N PHE A 329 21.25 -2.61 6.85
CA PHE A 329 20.07 -2.47 6.00
C PHE A 329 18.93 -3.33 6.56
N SER A 330 17.87 -2.67 7.01
CA SER A 330 16.73 -3.31 7.67
C SER A 330 15.39 -2.78 7.17
N MET A 331 14.34 -3.55 7.44
CA MET A 331 12.95 -3.18 7.21
C MET A 331 12.13 -3.57 8.46
N THR A 332 11.28 -2.66 8.93
CA THR A 332 10.44 -2.84 10.12
C THR A 332 8.97 -2.84 9.73
N ALA A 333 8.24 -3.89 10.13
CA ALA A 333 6.80 -4.01 9.95
C ALA A 333 6.03 -3.25 11.05
N GLY A 334 5.00 -2.50 10.66
CA GLY A 334 4.03 -1.87 11.57
C GLY A 334 3.79 -0.39 11.29
N ASP A 335 2.86 0.23 12.03
CA ASP A 335 2.48 1.62 11.83
C ASP A 335 3.59 2.61 12.24
N PHE A 336 3.75 3.68 11.46
CA PHE A 336 4.79 4.69 11.68
C PHE A 336 4.60 5.44 13.00
N ILE A 337 3.36 5.79 13.36
CA ILE A 337 3.07 6.50 14.61
C ILE A 337 3.33 5.59 15.79
N GLU A 338 2.81 4.37 15.77
CA GLU A 338 2.93 3.42 16.88
C GLU A 338 4.39 3.05 17.21
N ILE A 339 5.21 2.80 16.18
CA ILE A 339 6.63 2.47 16.36
C ILE A 339 7.42 3.71 16.79
N TYR A 340 7.37 4.78 15.99
CA TYR A 340 8.35 5.87 16.07
C TYR A 340 7.99 6.99 17.05
N SER A 341 6.80 6.98 17.65
CA SER A 341 6.47 7.83 18.80
C SER A 341 7.18 7.42 20.10
N SER A 342 7.81 6.25 20.15
CA SER A 342 8.46 5.75 21.37
C SER A 342 9.68 6.61 21.77
N ALA A 343 9.96 6.66 23.07
CA ALA A 343 11.10 7.40 23.60
C ALA A 343 12.46 6.86 23.06
N GLU A 344 12.53 5.58 22.69
CA GLU A 344 13.73 4.92 22.16
C GLU A 344 14.21 5.53 20.82
N HIS A 345 13.28 6.03 20.00
CA HIS A 345 13.62 6.65 18.71
C HIS A 345 13.94 8.14 18.80
N THR A 346 13.72 8.78 19.95
CA THR A 346 13.90 10.23 20.14
C THR A 346 15.36 10.63 19.92
N GLY A 347 15.62 11.53 18.97
CA GLY A 347 16.98 12.02 18.68
C GLY A 347 17.94 10.99 18.07
N ARG A 348 17.45 9.82 17.65
CA ARG A 348 18.27 8.68 17.20
C ARG A 348 18.72 8.78 15.73
N TRP A 349 17.94 9.44 14.88
CA TRP A 349 18.10 9.35 13.42
C TRP A 349 18.85 10.57 12.85
N SER A 350 19.86 10.32 12.02
CA SER A 350 20.62 11.36 11.34
C SER A 350 19.81 11.99 10.20
N ALA A 351 18.99 11.18 9.52
CA ALA A 351 18.07 11.65 8.49
C ALA A 351 16.75 10.88 8.46
N VAL A 352 15.71 11.53 7.93
CA VAL A 352 14.43 10.92 7.56
C VAL A 352 14.13 11.26 6.10
N LEU A 353 13.81 10.26 5.28
CA LEU A 353 13.41 10.42 3.89
C LEU A 353 11.94 10.01 3.71
N THR A 354 11.06 10.96 3.37
CA THR A 354 9.64 10.67 3.08
C THR A 354 9.34 10.79 1.59
N CYS A 355 8.89 9.72 0.96
CA CYS A 355 8.65 9.65 -0.48
C CYS A 355 7.23 9.17 -0.76
N PHE A 356 6.33 10.06 -1.22
CA PHE A 356 4.90 9.75 -1.41
C PHE A 356 4.28 9.10 -0.14
N PHE A 357 4.48 9.77 1.01
CA PHE A 357 4.13 9.25 2.34
C PHE A 357 3.34 10.23 3.22
N LEU A 358 3.63 11.54 3.19
CA LEU A 358 2.99 12.48 4.13
C LEU A 358 1.47 12.58 3.96
N ASP A 359 0.99 12.29 2.76
CA ASP A 359 -0.42 12.25 2.39
C ASP A 359 -1.13 10.93 2.73
N THR A 360 -0.43 9.95 3.31
CA THR A 360 -1.05 8.73 3.89
C THR A 360 -1.48 8.91 5.34
N ALA A 361 -1.30 10.10 5.94
CA ALA A 361 -1.67 10.37 7.32
C ALA A 361 -3.17 10.69 7.48
N HIS A 362 -3.81 10.17 8.54
CA HIS A 362 -5.09 10.72 9.03
C HIS A 362 -4.91 12.16 9.54
N ASN A 363 -3.78 12.42 10.20
CA ASN A 363 -3.37 13.74 10.68
C ASN A 363 -1.89 13.94 10.34
N ILE A 364 -1.63 14.77 9.32
CA ILE A 364 -0.26 15.05 8.85
C ILE A 364 0.61 15.73 9.92
N ILE A 365 0.02 16.38 10.93
CA ILE A 365 0.76 17.03 12.01
C ILE A 365 1.48 15.99 12.87
N ASP A 366 0.83 14.86 13.19
CA ASP A 366 1.44 13.78 13.97
C ASP A 366 2.70 13.24 13.27
N TYR A 367 2.64 13.08 11.94
CA TYR A 367 3.81 12.69 11.14
C TYR A 367 4.94 13.74 11.26
N ILE A 368 4.63 15.04 11.13
CA ILE A 368 5.64 16.11 11.22
C ILE A 368 6.29 16.17 12.61
N GLU A 369 5.50 16.05 13.67
CA GLU A 369 5.99 16.05 15.06
C GLU A 369 6.86 14.82 15.36
N ILE A 370 6.49 13.63 14.87
CA ILE A 370 7.29 12.41 15.05
C ILE A 370 8.58 12.50 14.26
N ILE A 371 8.55 12.94 13.00
CA ILE A 371 9.76 13.16 12.18
C ILE A 371 10.71 14.14 12.90
N HIS A 372 10.18 15.21 13.51
CA HIS A 372 10.97 16.11 14.34
C HIS A 372 11.51 15.45 15.61
N ASN A 373 10.72 14.63 16.30
CA ASN A 373 11.14 13.99 17.53
C ASN A 373 12.26 12.96 17.30
N VAL A 374 12.13 12.13 16.26
CA VAL A 374 13.08 11.04 15.99
C VAL A 374 14.41 11.51 15.40
N LEU A 375 14.43 12.64 14.70
CA LEU A 375 15.66 13.24 14.21
C LEU A 375 16.57 13.70 15.37
N ALA A 376 17.86 13.40 15.27
CA ALA A 376 18.90 14.05 16.07
C ALA A 376 18.88 15.58 15.85
N ASP A 377 19.37 16.35 16.82
CA ASP A 377 19.48 17.80 16.67
C ASP A 377 20.46 18.15 15.53
N GLY A 378 20.03 19.02 14.61
CA GLY A 378 20.73 19.27 13.34
C GLY A 378 20.58 18.16 12.29
N GLY A 379 19.80 17.10 12.55
CA GLY A 379 19.43 16.07 11.59
C GLY A 379 18.55 16.60 10.46
N VAL A 380 18.54 15.88 9.33
CA VAL A 380 17.91 16.35 8.08
C VAL A 380 16.67 15.55 7.69
N TRP A 381 15.59 16.25 7.35
CA TRP A 381 14.41 15.68 6.72
C TRP A 381 14.41 16.04 5.24
N ILE A 382 14.23 15.03 4.38
CA ILE A 382 14.16 15.17 2.93
C ILE A 382 12.83 14.58 2.47
N ASN A 383 11.97 15.41 1.90
CA ASN A 383 10.67 14.99 1.39
C ASN A 383 10.62 15.06 -0.14
N CYS A 384 9.90 14.13 -0.77
CA CYS A 384 9.42 14.28 -2.13
C CYS A 384 8.08 13.55 -2.34
N GLY A 385 6.99 14.29 -2.44
CA GLY A 385 5.65 13.71 -2.66
C GLY A 385 4.60 14.76 -3.06
N PRO A 386 3.44 14.33 -3.54
CA PRO A 386 2.26 15.18 -3.66
C PRO A 386 1.60 15.42 -2.29
N LEU A 387 0.39 15.99 -2.31
CA LEU A 387 -0.55 15.99 -1.17
C LEU A 387 -1.89 15.44 -1.68
N LEU A 388 -1.96 14.12 -1.89
CA LEU A 388 -3.16 13.39 -2.30
C LEU A 388 -3.69 12.60 -1.09
N TYR A 389 -4.38 13.30 -0.20
CA TYR A 389 -4.78 12.78 1.12
C TYR A 389 -5.58 11.48 1.02
N HIS A 390 -5.05 10.40 1.59
CA HIS A 390 -5.56 9.04 1.38
C HIS A 390 -6.99 8.84 1.90
N PHE A 391 -7.37 9.60 2.93
CA PHE A 391 -8.66 9.50 3.61
C PHE A 391 -9.66 10.60 3.21
N GLU A 392 -9.31 11.47 2.26
CA GLU A 392 -10.17 12.56 1.79
C GLU A 392 -11.52 12.02 1.30
N GLY A 393 -12.60 12.50 1.93
CA GLY A 393 -13.97 12.14 1.55
C GLY A 393 -14.40 10.70 1.87
N ILE A 394 -13.58 9.89 2.57
CA ILE A 394 -13.97 8.53 2.98
C ILE A 394 -14.94 8.60 4.19
N PRO A 395 -16.19 8.09 4.09
CA PRO A 395 -17.15 8.22 5.18
C PRO A 395 -16.74 7.44 6.43
N GLY A 396 -16.57 8.15 7.54
CA GLY A 396 -16.23 7.58 8.85
C GLY A 396 -14.73 7.65 9.19
N GLU A 397 -13.87 7.98 8.23
CA GLU A 397 -12.45 8.21 8.46
C GLU A 397 -12.16 9.64 8.89
N VAL A 398 -11.08 9.83 9.66
CA VAL A 398 -10.52 11.14 9.96
C VAL A 398 -9.45 11.47 8.92
N SER A 399 -9.48 12.68 8.40
CA SER A 399 -8.55 13.20 7.41
C SER A 399 -8.34 14.69 7.69
N LEU A 400 -7.09 15.16 7.65
CA LEU A 400 -6.73 16.56 7.79
C LEU A 400 -6.04 17.03 6.51
N GLU A 401 -6.83 17.49 5.56
CA GLU A 401 -6.34 18.00 4.28
C GLU A 401 -5.82 19.44 4.44
N LEU A 402 -4.51 19.64 4.26
CA LEU A 402 -3.87 20.95 4.31
C LEU A 402 -3.30 21.35 2.94
N SER A 403 -3.27 22.65 2.67
CA SER A 403 -2.51 23.15 1.53
C SER A 403 -1.00 23.02 1.78
N LEU A 404 -0.20 23.06 0.71
CA LEU A 404 1.25 22.98 0.85
C LEU A 404 1.83 24.13 1.69
N ASP A 405 1.30 25.35 1.57
CA ASP A 405 1.76 26.48 2.36
C ASP A 405 1.41 26.33 3.85
N GLU A 406 0.26 25.77 4.20
CA GLU A 406 -0.10 25.40 5.57
C GLU A 406 0.82 24.31 6.13
N VAL A 407 1.13 23.27 5.35
CA VAL A 407 2.12 22.26 5.72
C VAL A 407 3.50 22.91 5.98
N MET A 408 4.00 23.75 5.08
CA MET A 408 5.32 24.38 5.25
C MET A 408 5.39 25.38 6.41
N ASP A 409 4.28 26.02 6.78
CA ASP A 409 4.15 26.85 7.98
C ASP A 409 4.20 26.01 9.26
N ILE A 410 3.51 24.86 9.28
CA ILE A 410 3.58 23.89 10.40
C ILE A 410 4.99 23.32 10.54
N VAL A 411 5.65 22.94 9.44
CA VAL A 411 7.06 22.47 9.44
C VAL A 411 7.99 23.48 10.12
N GLN A 412 7.84 24.77 9.83
CA GLN A 412 8.63 25.82 10.49
C GLN A 412 8.27 26.00 11.98
N LYS A 413 6.99 25.92 12.33
CA LYS A 413 6.48 26.05 13.72
C LYS A 413 6.91 24.89 14.62
N VAL A 414 6.95 23.66 14.10
CA VAL A 414 7.37 22.46 14.84
C VAL A 414 8.86 22.50 15.20
N GLY A 415 9.68 23.19 14.41
CA GLY A 415 11.10 23.39 14.73
C GLY A 415 12.07 23.13 13.58
N PHE A 416 11.63 23.10 12.33
CA PHE A 416 12.55 22.96 11.19
C PHE A 416 12.98 24.30 10.59
N ASP A 417 14.17 24.34 10.00
CA ASP A 417 14.60 25.33 9.01
C ASP A 417 14.62 24.70 7.62
N VAL A 418 13.79 25.22 6.72
CA VAL A 418 13.69 24.74 5.33
C VAL A 418 14.80 25.40 4.51
N ILE A 419 15.74 24.59 4.01
CA ILE A 419 16.95 25.07 3.30
C ILE A 419 16.87 24.92 1.77
N GLU A 420 15.99 24.06 1.28
CA GLU A 420 15.69 23.90 -0.15
C GLU A 420 14.20 23.56 -0.30
N GLN A 421 13.50 24.20 -1.25
CA GLN A 421 12.14 23.84 -1.64
C GLN A 421 11.96 24.09 -3.14
N ARG A 422 11.36 23.13 -3.85
CA ARG A 422 11.03 23.22 -5.28
C ARG A 422 10.05 22.11 -5.66
N PHE A 423 9.45 22.21 -6.84
CA PHE A 423 8.63 21.14 -7.38
C PHE A 423 9.43 20.17 -8.26
N ILE A 424 9.05 18.90 -8.28
CA ILE A 424 9.54 17.87 -9.20
C ILE A 424 8.35 17.20 -9.90
N PRO A 425 8.30 17.16 -11.24
CA PRO A 425 7.31 16.35 -11.96
C PRO A 425 7.68 14.85 -11.88
N SER A 426 6.77 14.01 -11.38
CA SER A 426 6.94 12.55 -11.35
C SER A 426 5.64 11.82 -11.70
N THR A 427 5.74 10.59 -12.20
CA THR A 427 4.65 9.62 -12.22
C THR A 427 4.72 8.74 -10.96
N TYR A 428 3.73 7.86 -10.78
CA TYR A 428 3.74 6.82 -9.74
C TYR A 428 3.20 5.50 -10.32
N ALA A 429 4.06 4.49 -10.44
CA ALA A 429 3.76 3.12 -10.86
C ALA A 429 2.84 3.00 -12.08
N THR A 430 2.97 3.94 -13.02
CA THR A 430 2.06 4.10 -14.17
C THR A 430 2.57 3.38 -15.41
N ASN A 431 1.69 3.09 -16.37
CA ASN A 431 2.11 2.51 -17.64
C ASN A 431 2.62 3.63 -18.57
N PRO A 432 3.94 3.69 -18.91
CA PRO A 432 4.49 4.76 -19.76
C PRO A 432 3.97 4.71 -21.21
N SER A 433 3.31 3.63 -21.62
CA SER A 433 2.69 3.46 -22.94
C SER A 433 1.15 3.62 -22.94
N SER A 434 0.53 3.97 -21.82
CA SER A 434 -0.89 4.30 -21.72
C SER A 434 -1.22 5.64 -22.41
N MET A 435 -2.42 5.74 -22.99
CA MET A 435 -3.01 7.00 -23.49
C MET A 435 -3.36 7.97 -22.36
N LEU A 436 -3.65 7.46 -21.16
CA LEU A 436 -3.95 8.22 -19.95
C LEU A 436 -2.77 8.10 -18.98
N LYS A 437 -2.26 9.22 -18.49
CA LYS A 437 -1.13 9.28 -17.56
C LYS A 437 -1.41 10.32 -16.48
N TYR A 438 -1.10 9.97 -15.24
CA TYR A 438 -1.14 10.86 -14.10
C TYR A 438 0.28 11.32 -13.80
N GLN A 439 0.46 12.63 -13.69
CA GLN A 439 1.71 13.25 -13.29
C GLN A 439 1.46 14.12 -12.06
N TYR A 440 2.25 13.89 -11.03
CA TYR A 440 2.28 14.66 -9.81
C TYR A 440 3.36 15.73 -9.94
N ASN A 441 3.05 16.94 -9.48
CA ASN A 441 4.07 17.99 -9.30
C ASN A 441 4.48 17.96 -7.82
N CYS A 442 5.34 17.02 -7.47
CA CYS A 442 5.72 16.70 -6.09
C CYS A 442 6.42 17.88 -5.43
N SER A 443 6.05 18.18 -4.19
CA SER A 443 6.79 19.11 -3.33
C SER A 443 8.06 18.41 -2.85
N PHE A 444 9.21 18.84 -3.36
CA PHE A 444 10.50 18.46 -2.82
C PHE A 444 11.00 19.53 -1.85
N PHE A 445 11.42 19.12 -0.67
CA PHE A 445 12.13 20.01 0.24
C PHE A 445 13.19 19.29 1.07
N VAL A 446 14.16 20.07 1.54
CA VAL A 446 15.16 19.68 2.53
C VAL A 446 15.00 20.62 3.72
N ALA A 447 14.83 20.05 4.89
CA ALA A 447 14.65 20.78 6.13
C ALA A 447 15.59 20.24 7.23
N VAL A 448 16.12 21.12 8.06
CA VAL A 448 17.05 20.77 9.15
C VAL A 448 16.36 21.02 10.49
N LYS A 449 16.46 20.07 11.41
CA LYS A 449 15.93 20.23 12.77
C LYS A 449 16.73 21.27 13.55
N LYS A 450 16.06 22.25 14.13
CA LYS A 450 16.68 23.25 15.03
C LYS A 450 17.20 22.56 16.30
N PRO A 451 18.40 22.91 16.79
CA PRO A 451 18.85 22.50 18.11
C PRO A 451 17.89 22.98 19.20
N ARG A 452 17.69 22.16 20.24
CA ARG A 452 16.89 22.53 21.42
C ARG A 452 17.58 23.69 22.15
N ILE A 453 16.86 24.79 22.36
CA ILE A 453 17.39 25.99 23.03
C ILE A 453 17.74 25.65 24.49
N GLY A 454 19.03 25.53 24.78
CA GLY A 454 19.54 25.24 26.13
C GLY A 454 20.74 24.29 26.15
N GLU A 455 20.94 23.51 25.09
CA GLU A 455 22.18 22.75 24.87
C GLU A 455 23.12 23.62 24.01
N GLU A 456 24.37 23.82 24.44
CA GLU A 456 25.36 24.45 23.58
C GLU A 456 25.53 23.59 22.31
N PRO A 457 25.72 24.20 21.13
CA PRO A 457 26.01 23.42 19.94
C PRO A 457 27.26 22.60 20.22
N VAL A 458 27.10 21.27 20.24
CA VAL A 458 28.25 20.35 20.18
C VAL A 458 29.05 20.80 18.98
N GLU A 459 30.24 21.36 19.22
CA GLU A 459 31.12 21.79 18.14
C GLU A 459 31.22 20.63 17.15
N ARG A 460 31.19 20.94 15.86
CA ARG A 460 31.48 19.94 14.82
C ARG A 460 32.96 19.59 14.94
N THR A 461 33.28 18.75 15.93
CA THR A 461 34.61 18.26 16.21
C THR A 461 35.08 17.57 14.95
N THR A 462 36.10 18.15 14.32
CA THR A 462 36.88 17.48 13.29
C THR A 462 37.41 16.17 13.87
N ILE A 463 36.84 15.06 13.38
CA ILE A 463 37.28 13.67 13.54
C ILE A 463 37.44 13.11 12.13
#